data_AF-A0A9X5CHR6-F1
#
_entry.id   AF-A0A9X5CHR6-F1
#
_cell.length_a   1.000
_cell.length_b   1.000
_cell.length_c   1.000
_cell.angle_alpha   90.00
_cell.angle_beta   90.00
_cell.angle_gamma   90.00
#
_symmetry.space_group_name_H-M   'P 1'
#
loop_
_entity.id
_entity.type
_entity.pdbx_description
1 polymer ?
#
loop_
_entity_poly.entity_id
_entity_poly.type
_entity_poly.pdbx_seq_one_letter_code
_entity_poly.pdbx_strand_id
1 'polypeptide(L)' 'MELTLLGTGAPAGLPRPDCPCAACACALGPHARAATSLLVDGALLLDL' A
#
# COMPACT_ATOMS: atom_id res chain seq x y z
N MET A 1 19.06 6.46 9.79
CA MET A 1 17.63 6.14 9.78
C MET A 1 17.25 5.79 8.36
N GLU A 2 16.89 4.53 8.14
CA GLU A 2 16.40 3.93 6.90
C GLU A 2 14.91 3.64 7.05
N LEU A 3 14.16 3.78 5.95
CA LEU A 3 12.72 3.59 5.90
C LEU A 3 12.36 2.66 4.75
N THR A 4 11.85 1.48 5.08
CA THR A 4 11.27 0.56 4.10
C THR A 4 9.77 0.82 3.99
N LEU A 5 9.30 1.20 2.80
CA LEU A 5 7.87 1.37 2.51
C LEU A 5 7.24 0.00 2.24
N LEU A 6 6.46 -0.51 3.19
CA LEU A 6 5.76 -1.79 3.05
C LEU A 6 4.42 -1.63 2.33
N GLY A 7 3.81 -0.44 2.43
CA GLY A 7 2.62 -0.08 1.66
C GLY A 7 2.41 1.42 1.57
N THR A 8 1.70 1.86 0.54
CA THR A 8 1.51 3.28 0.18
C THR A 8 0.08 3.59 -0.29
N GLY A 9 -0.85 2.68 -0.03
CA GLY A 9 -2.26 2.80 -0.37
C GLY A 9 -3.09 3.43 0.75
N ALA A 10 -4.34 3.72 0.43
CA ALA A 10 -5.36 4.07 1.41
C ALA A 10 -5.62 2.89 2.38
N PRO A 11 -6.40 3.07 3.46
CA PRO A 11 -6.65 1.99 4.44
C PRO A 11 -7.18 0.69 3.84
N ALA A 12 -7.99 0.76 2.78
CA ALA A 12 -8.50 -0.41 2.06
C ALA A 12 -7.55 -0.92 0.95
N GLY A 13 -6.35 -0.35 0.83
CA GLY A 13 -5.43 -0.59 -0.28
C GLY A 13 -5.94 -0.07 -1.63
N LEU A 14 -5.29 -0.53 -2.69
CA LEU A 14 -5.67 -0.35 -4.09
C LEU A 14 -5.24 -1.60 -4.87
N PRO A 15 -6.12 -2.24 -5.66
CA PRO A 15 -7.48 -1.85 -5.99
C PRO A 15 -8.45 -2.07 -4.82
N ARG A 16 -9.55 -1.31 -4.81
CA ARG A 16 -10.66 -1.60 -3.90
C ARG A 16 -11.53 -2.72 -4.49
N PRO A 17 -11.99 -3.69 -3.68
CA PRO A 17 -12.94 -4.69 -4.12
C PRO A 17 -14.16 -4.04 -4.78
N ASP A 18 -14.60 -4.62 -5.90
CA ASP A 18 -15.78 -4.20 -6.67
C ASP A 18 -15.78 -2.75 -7.18
N CYS A 19 -14.64 -2.04 -7.14
CA CYS A 19 -14.54 -0.68 -7.65
C CYS A 19 -14.19 -0.66 -9.14
N PRO A 20 -15.08 -0.16 -10.02
CA PRO A 20 -14.86 -0.19 -11.46
C PRO A 20 -14.04 1.00 -11.98
N CYS A 21 -13.49 1.85 -11.10
CA CYS A 21 -12.83 3.07 -11.55
C CYS A 21 -11.50 2.76 -12.27
N ALA A 22 -11.10 3.65 -13.19
CA ALA A 22 -9.89 3.48 -13.98
C ALA A 22 -8.63 3.28 -13.10
N ALA A 23 -8.54 3.95 -11.95
CA ALA A 23 -7.41 3.78 -11.04
C ALA A 23 -7.32 2.36 -10.46
N CYS A 24 -8.45 1.75 -10.06
CA CYS A 24 -8.45 0.37 -9.57
C CYS A 24 -8.16 -0.62 -10.71
N ALA A 25 -8.71 -0.39 -11.90
CA ALA A 25 -8.45 -1.23 -13.06
C ALA A 25 -6.96 -1.25 -13.46
N CYS A 26 -6.25 -0.13 -13.32
CA CYS A 26 -4.82 -0.03 -13.63
C CYS A 26 -3.90 -0.48 -12.49
N ALA A 27 -4.39 -0.60 -11.25
CA ALA A 27 -3.59 -0.92 -10.07
C ALA A 27 -3.53 -2.43 -9.77
N LEU A 28 -3.31 -3.25 -10.80
CA LEU A 28 -3.23 -4.71 -10.66
C LEU A 28 -1.77 -5.19 -10.66
N GLY A 29 -1.54 -6.40 -10.11
CA GLY A 29 -0.21 -7.01 -10.08
C GLY A 29 0.82 -6.13 -9.36
N PRO A 30 1.97 -5.81 -9.98
CA PRO A 30 2.99 -4.94 -9.37
C PRO A 30 2.53 -3.51 -9.05
N HIS A 31 1.39 -3.08 -9.60
CA HIS A 31 0.82 -1.76 -9.33
C HIS A 31 -0.18 -1.74 -8.17
N ALA A 32 -0.50 -2.90 -7.60
CA ALA A 32 -1.30 -2.99 -6.40
C ALA A 32 -0.57 -2.35 -5.21
N ARG A 33 -1.33 -1.72 -4.30
CA ARG A 33 -0.80 -1.03 -3.13
C ARG A 33 -1.51 -1.53 -1.89
N ALA A 34 -0.73 -2.06 -0.95
CA ALA A 34 -1.20 -2.35 0.40
C ALA A 34 -1.51 -1.05 1.16
N ALA A 35 -2.20 -1.17 2.30
CA ALA A 35 -2.40 -0.07 3.23
C ALA A 35 -1.05 0.54 3.66
N THR A 36 -1.08 1.80 4.09
CA THR A 36 0.17 2.52 4.42
C THR A 36 0.84 1.90 5.64
N SER A 37 2.08 1.44 5.47
CA SER A 37 2.88 0.86 6.54
C SER A 37 4.37 1.02 6.26
N LEU A 38 5.17 1.21 7.31
CA LEU A 38 6.61 1.53 7.25
C LEU A 38 7.41 0.68 8.24
N LEU A 39 8.59 0.22 7.83
CA LEU A 39 9.58 -0.38 8.72
C LEU A 39 10.79 0.56 8.85
N VAL A 40 11.06 1.01 10.07
CA VAL A 40 12.17 1.93 10.38
C VAL A 40 13.37 1.12 10.87
N ASP A 41 14.51 1.31 10.21
CA ASP A 41 15.79 0.69 10.55
C ASP A 41 15.69 -0.85 10.73
N GLY A 42 14.77 -1.50 10.00
CA GLY A 42 14.50 -2.94 10.10
C GLY A 42 13.90 -3.42 11.43
N ALA A 43 13.53 -2.52 12.35
CA ALA A 43 13.25 -2.87 13.75
C ALA A 43 11.91 -2.34 14.29
N LEU A 44 11.39 -1.22 13.77
CA LEU A 44 10.13 -0.62 14.23
C LEU A 44 9.09 -0.58 13.12
N LEU A 45 7.96 -1.25 13.32
CA LEU A 45 6.80 -1.20 12.43
C LEU A 45 5.88 -0.05 12.81
N LEU A 46 5.55 0.82 11.85
CA LEU A 46 4.50 1.83 11.95
C LEU A 46 3.38 1.48 10.97
N ASP A 47 2.15 1.36 11.46
CA ASP A 47 1.00 0.89 10.68
C ASP A 47 -0.20 1.84 10.86
N LEU A 48 -1.13 1.83 9.90
CA LEU A 48 -2.25 2.77 9.81
C LEU A 48 -3.62 2.09 9.73
#